data_AF-A0A3N5JL94-F1
#
_entry.id   AF-A0A3N5JL94-F1
#
_cell.length_a   1.000
_cell.length_b   1.000
_cell.length_c   1.000
_cell.angle_alpha   90.00
_cell.angle_beta   90.00
_cell.angle_gamma   90.00
#
_symmetry.space_group_name_H-M   'P 1'
#
loop_
_entity.id
_entity.type
_entity.pdbx_description
1 polymer ?
#
loop_
_entity_poly.entity_id
_entity_poly.type
_entity_poly.pdbx_seq_one_letter_code
_entity_poly.pdbx_strand_id
1 'polypeptide(L)'
;MRNPATFLPLFLATTVLVSCGEQQSSQDVDPALGRACFDAHVANLPPGSQYEGIAAASADRITIRSMTGTRVETFNCELGADRTVRAAAE
;
A
#
# COMPACT_ATOMS: atom_id res chain seq x y z
N MET A 1 -18.48 -60.50 13.18
CA MET A 1 -17.03 -60.27 13.04
C MET A 1 -16.79 -59.87 11.59
N ARG A 2 -16.84 -58.59 11.25
CA ARG A 2 -15.82 -57.51 11.31
C ARG A 2 -15.46 -57.15 9.85
N ASN A 3 -16.14 -56.12 9.36
CA ASN A 3 -15.99 -55.51 8.04
C ASN A 3 -14.79 -54.54 8.09
N PRO A 4 -13.82 -54.57 7.16
CA PRO A 4 -12.86 -53.47 7.03
C PRO A 4 -13.36 -52.52 5.96
N ALA A 5 -14.05 -51.46 6.38
CA ALA A 5 -14.38 -50.34 5.52
C ALA A 5 -13.11 -49.49 5.34
N THR A 6 -12.44 -49.71 4.21
CA THR A 6 -11.41 -48.80 3.68
C THR A 6 -12.11 -47.61 3.06
N PHE A 7 -12.09 -46.42 3.68
CA PHE A 7 -12.34 -45.18 2.94
C PHE A 7 -11.46 -44.04 3.49
N LEU A 8 -10.72 -43.46 2.55
CA LEU A 8 -9.72 -42.40 2.62
C LEU A 8 -10.09 -41.23 3.57
N PRO A 9 -9.12 -40.69 4.34
CA PRO A 9 -9.28 -39.37 4.92
C PRO A 9 -9.21 -38.32 3.79
N LEU A 10 -10.30 -37.56 3.68
CA LEU A 10 -10.46 -36.42 2.80
C LEU A 10 -9.41 -35.34 3.18
N PHE A 11 -8.36 -35.19 2.38
CA PHE A 11 -7.43 -34.06 2.51
C PHE A 11 -8.18 -32.79 2.17
N LEU A 12 -8.52 -31.97 3.18
CA LEU A 12 -9.03 -30.62 2.98
C LEU A 12 -7.96 -29.80 2.24
N ALA A 13 -8.25 -29.52 0.98
CA ALA A 13 -7.43 -28.67 0.13
C ALA A 13 -7.36 -27.25 0.71
N THR A 14 -6.13 -26.80 0.92
CA THR A 14 -5.71 -25.46 1.28
C THR A 14 -6.12 -24.44 0.21
N THR A 15 -7.14 -23.63 0.46
CA THR A 15 -7.35 -22.38 -0.30
C THR A 15 -6.77 -21.21 0.49
N VAL A 16 -5.45 -21.06 0.43
CA VAL A 16 -4.77 -19.81 0.80
C VAL A 16 -5.09 -18.79 -0.28
N LEU A 17 -6.25 -18.12 -0.17
CA LEU A 17 -6.58 -16.93 -0.95
C LEU A 17 -5.98 -15.69 -0.27
N VAL A 18 -4.66 -15.70 -0.06
CA VAL A 18 -3.93 -14.50 0.33
C VAL A 18 -3.21 -14.01 -0.92
N SER A 19 -3.99 -13.48 -1.87
CA SER A 19 -3.46 -12.51 -2.82
C SER A 19 -3.41 -11.16 -2.10
N CYS A 20 -2.55 -11.04 -1.09
CA CYS A 20 -2.00 -9.73 -0.76
C CYS A 20 -1.16 -9.37 -1.97
N GLY A 21 -1.71 -8.56 -2.89
CA GLY A 21 -0.92 -8.00 -3.98
C GLY A 21 0.37 -7.49 -3.37
N GLU A 22 1.50 -7.91 -3.92
CA GLU A 22 2.81 -7.45 -3.47
C GLU A 22 2.82 -5.92 -3.61
N GLN A 23 2.44 -5.23 -2.54
CA GLN A 23 2.65 -3.81 -2.39
C GLN A 23 4.15 -3.72 -2.16
N GLN A 24 4.85 -3.68 -3.29
CA GLN A 24 6.28 -3.57 -3.46
C GLN A 24 6.75 -2.57 -2.40
N SER A 25 7.21 -3.12 -1.27
CA SER A 25 7.54 -2.33 -0.10
C SER A 25 8.76 -1.56 -0.50
N SER A 26 8.54 -0.33 -0.96
CA SER A 26 9.60 0.61 -1.26
C SER A 26 10.44 0.69 0.01
N GLN A 27 11.67 0.23 -0.14
CA GLN A 27 12.72 0.09 0.86
C GLN A 27 12.66 1.19 1.93
N ASP A 28 12.67 0.80 3.21
CA ASP A 28 13.17 1.57 4.37
C ASP A 28 12.80 3.06 4.45
N VAL A 29 11.60 3.43 3.99
CA VAL A 29 11.08 4.80 4.08
C VAL A 29 9.94 4.80 5.08
N ASP A 30 10.01 5.71 6.05
CA ASP A 30 9.00 5.86 7.09
C ASP A 30 7.60 6.01 6.46
N PRO A 31 6.67 5.07 6.68
CA PRO A 31 5.31 5.13 6.15
C PRO A 31 4.55 6.40 6.60
N ALA A 32 4.93 6.99 7.74
CA ALA A 32 4.34 8.22 8.24
C ALA A 32 4.59 9.40 7.27
N LEU A 33 5.72 9.41 6.56
CA LEU A 33 6.01 10.46 5.56
C LEU A 33 5.07 10.37 4.37
N GLY A 34 4.82 9.15 3.88
CA GLY A 34 3.87 8.95 2.79
C GLY A 34 2.45 9.35 3.21
N ARG A 35 2.08 9.09 4.47
CA ARG A 35 0.78 9.55 5.00
C ARG A 35 0.71 11.08 5.13
N ALA A 36 1.75 11.72 5.65
CA ALA A 36 1.81 13.17 5.74
C ALA A 36 1.74 13.84 4.36
N CYS A 37 2.39 13.25 3.35
CA CYS A 37 2.29 13.70 1.97
C CYS A 37 0.86 13.56 1.43
N PHE A 38 0.20 12.42 1.69
CA PHE A 38 -1.18 12.23 1.29
C PHE A 38 -2.12 13.25 1.94
N ASP A 39 -1.97 13.49 3.26
CA ASP A 39 -2.78 14.46 3.99
C ASP A 39 -2.54 15.90 3.49
N ALA A 40 -1.35 16.23 2.98
CA ALA A 40 -1.08 17.51 2.33
C ALA A 40 -1.82 17.68 0.99
N HIS A 41 -2.11 16.59 0.28
CA HIS A 41 -2.85 16.60 -0.98
C HIS A 41 -4.36 16.35 -0.83
N VAL A 42 -4.81 15.74 0.27
CA VAL A 42 -6.18 15.18 0.41
C VAL A 42 -7.28 16.21 0.17
N ALA A 43 -7.04 17.48 0.50
CA ALA A 43 -7.99 18.58 0.27
C ALA A 43 -8.29 18.83 -1.21
N ASN A 44 -7.38 18.44 -2.11
CA ASN A 44 -7.50 18.59 -3.55
C ASN A 44 -7.91 17.28 -4.24
N LEU A 45 -8.07 16.19 -3.50
CA LEU A 45 -8.45 14.89 -4.04
C LEU A 45 -9.96 14.70 -4.03
N PRO A 46 -10.52 13.90 -4.95
CA PRO A 46 -11.92 13.50 -4.89
C PRO A 46 -12.26 12.83 -3.55
N PRO A 47 -13.49 13.00 -3.03
CA PRO A 47 -13.95 12.27 -1.87
C PRO A 47 -13.80 10.76 -2.05
N GLY A 48 -13.32 10.07 -1.01
CA GLY A 48 -13.06 8.63 -1.06
C GLY A 48 -11.71 8.25 -1.67
N SER A 49 -10.83 9.21 -1.95
CA SER A 49 -9.46 8.91 -2.36
C SER A 49 -8.71 8.15 -1.27
N GLN A 50 -7.96 7.12 -1.66
CA GLN A 50 -7.24 6.24 -0.74
C GLN A 50 -5.74 6.31 -0.97
N TYR A 51 -4.97 6.29 0.11
CA TYR A 51 -3.52 6.23 0.05
C TYR A 51 -3.06 4.79 -0.20
N GLU A 52 -2.27 4.58 -1.27
CA GLU A 52 -1.80 3.26 -1.71
C GLU A 52 -0.36 2.96 -1.28
N GLY A 53 0.39 3.96 -0.83
CA GLY A 53 1.78 3.79 -0.39
C GLY A 53 2.77 4.73 -1.05
N ILE A 54 4.05 4.55 -0.68
CA ILE A 54 5.19 5.26 -1.26
C ILE A 54 5.66 4.47 -2.49
N ALA A 55 5.63 5.11 -3.66
CA ALA A 55 6.11 4.53 -4.91
C ALA A 55 7.62 4.74 -5.11
N ALA A 56 8.16 5.86 -4.62
CA ALA A 56 9.59 6.16 -4.67
C ALA A 56 9.97 7.13 -3.55
N ALA A 57 11.24 7.09 -3.15
CA ALA A 57 11.81 8.04 -2.20
C ALA A 57 13.25 8.39 -2.59
N SER A 58 13.64 9.62 -2.26
CA SER A 58 14.96 10.20 -2.45
C SER A 58 15.29 11.10 -1.25
N ALA A 59 16.49 11.67 -1.20
CA ALA A 59 16.95 12.44 -0.05
C ALA A 59 16.06 13.65 0.29
N ASP A 60 15.47 14.27 -0.73
CA ASP A 60 14.75 15.54 -0.67
C ASP A 60 13.30 15.42 -1.17
N ARG A 61 12.84 14.23 -1.56
CA ARG A 61 11.49 14.04 -2.11
C ARG A 61 10.97 12.62 -1.91
N ILE A 62 9.66 12.52 -1.69
CA ILE A 62 8.90 11.27 -1.77
C ILE A 62 7.83 11.35 -2.85
N THR A 63 7.53 10.22 -3.47
CA THR A 63 6.43 10.05 -4.41
C THR A 63 5.47 9.03 -3.84
N ILE A 64 4.22 9.41 -3.65
CA ILE A 64 3.15 8.52 -3.18
C ILE A 64 2.22 8.13 -4.32
N ARG A 65 1.48 7.05 -4.13
CA ARG A 65 0.33 6.66 -4.95
C ARG A 65 -0.96 6.84 -4.17
N SER A 66 -2.00 7.31 -4.86
CA SER A 66 -3.36 7.32 -4.32
C SER A 66 -4.37 6.88 -5.36
N MET A 67 -5.36 6.09 -4.93
CA MET A 67 -6.52 5.71 -5.70
C MET A 67 -7.60 6.79 -5.57
N THR A 68 -7.87 7.55 -6.63
CA THR A 68 -8.87 8.64 -6.66
C THR A 68 -10.29 8.16 -7.03
N GLY A 69 -10.54 6.86 -6.88
CA GLY A 69 -11.81 6.19 -7.19
C GLY A 69 -11.94 5.71 -8.65
N THR A 70 -11.22 6.34 -9.59
CA THR A 70 -11.21 5.91 -11.01
C THR A 70 -9.86 5.46 -11.52
N ARG A 71 -8.76 5.92 -10.89
CA ARG A 71 -7.39 5.60 -11.28
C ARG A 71 -6.41 5.79 -10.12
N VAL A 72 -5.23 5.19 -10.26
CA VAL A 72 -4.09 5.48 -9.40
C VAL A 72 -3.41 6.74 -9.93
N GLU A 73 -3.28 7.76 -9.08
CA GLU A 73 -2.49 8.96 -9.33
C GLU A 73 -1.24 8.97 -8.45
N THR A 74 -0.21 9.68 -8.91
CA THR A 74 1.05 9.84 -8.19
C THR A 74 1.24 11.28 -7.77
N PHE A 75 1.61 11.49 -6.50
CA PHE A 75 1.83 12.81 -5.93
C PHE A 75 3.25 12.89 -5.38
N ASN A 76 3.87 14.06 -5.51
CA ASN A 76 5.22 14.30 -5.04
C ASN A 76 5.19 15.24 -3.83
N CYS A 77 6.00 14.97 -2.82
CA CYS A 77 6.21 15.89 -1.72
C CYS A 77 7.70 16.11 -1.48
N GLU A 78 8.07 17.36 -1.28
CA GLU A 78 9.43 17.73 -0.88
C GLU A 78 9.65 17.39 0.59
N LEU A 79 10.84 16.88 0.89
CA LEU A 79 11.31 16.62 2.24
C LEU A 79 12.27 17.73 2.72
N GLY A 80 12.13 18.11 3.98
CA GLY A 80 13.11 18.93 4.68
C GLY A 80 14.36 18.15 5.06
N ALA A 81 15.39 18.88 5.49
CA ALA A 81 16.63 18.27 5.99
C ALA A 81 16.41 17.39 7.24
N ASP A 82 15.33 17.63 7.98
CA ASP A 82 14.83 16.84 9.10
C ASP A 82 13.95 15.64 8.68
N ARG A 83 13.86 15.39 7.36
CA ARG A 83 12.98 14.40 6.73
C ARG A 83 11.48 14.64 6.94
N THR A 84 11.05 15.86 7.23
CA THR A 84 9.60 16.17 7.29
C THR A 84 9.04 16.61 5.94
N VAL A 85 7.74 16.39 5.70
CA VAL A 85 7.07 16.87 4.48
C VAL A 85 6.93 18.39 4.55
N ARG A 86 7.50 19.11 3.58
CA ARG A 86 7.49 20.59 3.55
C ARG A 86 6.35 21.17 2.72
N ALA A 87 6.01 20.51 1.61
CA ALA A 87 4.94 20.94 0.73
C ALA A 87 4.50 19.80 -0.20
N ALA A 88 3.23 19.84 -0.58
CA ALA A 88 2.72 19.20 -1.78
C ALA A 88 3.43 19.84 -2.98
N ALA A 89 4.24 19.08 -3.71
CA ALA A 89 4.86 19.56 -4.94
C ALA A 89 3.84 19.42 -6.08
N GLU A 90 3.51 20.56 -6.71
CA GLU A 90 2.60 20.64 -7.87
C GLU A 90 3.20 20.00 -9.13
#